data_AF-A0A2S1GX28-F1
#
_entry.id   AF-A0A2S1GX28-F1
#
_cell.length_a   1.000
_cell.length_b   1.000
_cell.length_c   1.000
_cell.angle_alpha   90.00
_cell.angle_beta   90.00
_cell.angle_gamma   90.00
#
_symmetry.space_group_name_H-M   'P 1'
#
loop_
_entity.id
_entity.type
_entity.pdbx_description
1 polymer ?
#
loop_
_entity_poly.entity_id
_entity_poly.type
_entity_poly.pdbx_seq_one_letter_code
_entity_poly.pdbx_strand_id
1 'polypeptide(L)' 'MVQNFTYLAFLCGISMLLIVGGVILTNLPVMLQTIMIFTGLVGGVFCFVTLIRVLIKHNTENK' A
#
# COMPACT_ATOMS: atom_id res chain seq x y z
N MET A 1 -4.01 18.85 -4.03
CA MET A 1 -4.83 17.60 -4.00
C MET A 1 -4.13 16.44 -4.72
N VAL A 2 -3.54 16.66 -5.89
CA VAL A 2 -2.82 15.63 -6.69
C VAL A 2 -1.56 15.06 -6.00
N GLN A 3 -0.77 15.89 -5.30
CA GLN A 3 0.43 15.41 -4.58
C GLN A 3 0.13 14.32 -3.54
N ASN A 4 -1.01 14.41 -2.84
CA ASN A 4 -1.38 13.40 -1.84
C ASN A 4 -1.77 12.07 -2.50
N PHE A 5 -2.30 12.12 -3.72
CA PHE A 5 -2.65 10.94 -4.49
C PHE A 5 -1.41 10.27 -5.09
N THR A 6 -0.47 11.05 -5.63
CA THR A 6 0.81 10.53 -6.13
C THR A 6 1.63 9.89 -5.01
N TYR A 7 1.68 10.51 -3.84
CA TYR A 7 2.40 9.94 -2.69
C TYR A 7 1.78 8.62 -2.23
N LEU A 8 0.45 8.53 -2.24
CA LEU A 8 -0.28 7.33 -1.85
C LEU A 8 -0.07 6.18 -2.84
N ALA A 9 -0.15 6.46 -4.15
CA ALA A 9 0.11 5.48 -5.20
C ALA A 9 1.54 4.94 -5.14
N PHE A 10 2.51 5.81 -4.85
CA PHE A 10 3.91 5.42 -4.69
C PHE A 10 4.11 4.50 -3.47
N LEU A 11 3.48 4.83 -2.34
CA LEU A 11 3.54 4.03 -1.11
C LEU A 11 2.85 2.66 -1.28
N CYS A 12 1.76 2.60 -2.06
CA CYS A 12 1.08 1.37 -2.43
C CYS A 12 1.95 0.48 -3.34
N GLY A 13 2.57 1.10 -4.36
CA GLY A 13 3.49 0.42 -5.27
C GLY A 13 4.68 -0.19 -4.53
N ILE A 14 5.27 0.56 -3.59
CA ILE A 14 6.34 0.05 -2.72
C ILE A 14 5.85 -1.10 -1.83
N SER A 15 4.64 -1.00 -1.27
CA SER A 15 4.07 -2.06 -0.43
C SER A 15 3.83 -3.35 -1.21
N MET A 16 3.27 -3.25 -2.43
CA MET A 16 3.11 -4.39 -3.35
C MET A 16 4.46 -5.00 -3.74
N LEU A 17 5.47 -4.16 -4.04
CA LEU A 17 6.84 -4.61 -4.31
C LEU A 17 7.47 -5.34 -3.12
N LEU A 18 7.25 -4.86 -1.90
CA LEU A 18 7.70 -5.52 -0.67
C LEU A 18 7.04 -6.88 -0.46
N ILE A 19 5.73 -7.00 -0.72
CA ILE A 19 5.01 -8.27 -0.60
C ILE A 19 5.52 -9.25 -1.67
N VAL A 20 5.55 -8.84 -2.94
CA VAL A 20 6.00 -9.70 -4.05
C VAL A 20 7.48 -10.07 -3.89
N GLY A 21 8.33 -9.11 -3.53
CA GLY A 21 9.75 -9.34 -3.25
C GLY A 21 9.95 -10.28 -2.06
N GLY A 22 9.19 -10.11 -0.98
CA GLY A 22 9.22 -11.00 0.18
C GLY A 22 8.78 -12.43 -0.16
N VAL A 23 7.78 -12.61 -1.03
CA VAL A 23 7.34 -13.92 -1.49
C VAL A 23 8.37 -14.58 -2.42
N ILE A 24 9.01 -13.81 -3.31
CA ILE A 24 10.02 -14.34 -4.25
C ILE A 24 11.35 -14.66 -3.53
N LEU A 25 11.72 -13.91 -2.49
CA LEU A 25 12.88 -14.21 -1.62
C LEU A 25 12.54 -15.34 -0.64
N THR A 26 12.29 -16.54 -1.16
CA THR A 26 12.00 -17.75 -0.37
C THR A 26 13.19 -18.29 0.43
N ASN A 27 14.40 -17.78 0.19
CA ASN A 27 15.61 -18.16 0.94
C ASN A 27 15.84 -17.32 2.22
N LEU A 28 14.95 -16.37 2.55
CA LEU A 28 15.04 -15.61 3.80
C LEU A 28 14.44 -16.39 4.97
N PRO A 29 14.97 -16.24 6.20
CA PRO A 29 14.40 -16.87 7.38
C PRO A 29 12.95 -16.47 7.55
N VAL A 30 12.10 -17.47 7.84
CA VAL A 30 10.62 -17.37 7.87
C VAL A 30 10.12 -16.20 8.72
N MET A 31 10.85 -15.86 9.79
CA MET A 31 10.56 -14.74 10.67
C MET A 31 10.59 -13.39 9.93
N LEU A 32 11.62 -13.16 9.12
CA LEU A 32 11.81 -11.92 8.36
C LEU A 32 10.77 -11.79 7.24
N GLN A 33 10.43 -12.92 6.60
CA GLN A 33 9.39 -12.98 5.57
C GLN A 33 8.01 -12.64 6.15
N THR A 34 7.70 -13.16 7.34
CA THR A 34 6.43 -12.89 8.04
C THR A 34 6.29 -11.41 8.37
N ILE A 35 7.35 -10.79 8.93
CA ILE A 35 7.35 -9.37 9.25
C ILE A 35 7.13 -8.55 7.97
N MET A 36 7.88 -8.84 6.91
CA MET A 36 7.80 -8.11 5.64
C MET A 36 6.40 -8.16 5.01
N ILE A 37 5.75 -9.32 5.04
CA ILE A 37 4.37 -9.49 4.57
C ILE A 37 3.39 -8.72 5.46
N PHE A 38 3.56 -8.77 6.79
CA PHE A 38 2.71 -8.02 7.71
C PHE A 38 2.79 -6.51 7.51
N THR A 39 4.00 -5.96 7.36
CA THR A 39 4.17 -4.51 7.09
C THR A 39 3.57 -4.13 5.75
N GLY A 40 3.73 -4.98 4.73
CA GLY A 40 3.13 -4.77 3.41
C GLY A 40 1.60 -4.79 3.46
N LEU A 41 1.00 -5.73 4.20
CA LEU A 41 -0.45 -5.83 4.41
C LEU A 41 -1.01 -4.60 5.13
N VAL A 42 -0.39 -4.18 6.24
CA VAL A 42 -0.83 -3.01 7.00
C VAL A 42 -0.71 -1.73 6.14
N GLY A 43 0.38 -1.58 5.39
CA GLY A 43 0.56 -0.48 4.44
C GLY A 43 -0.50 -0.48 3.32
N GLY A 44 -0.82 -1.67 2.79
CA GLY A 44 -1.86 -1.85 1.77
C GLY A 44 -3.26 -1.46 2.27
N VAL A 45 -3.64 -1.88 3.48
CA VAL A 45 -4.94 -1.51 4.10
C VAL A 45 -5.05 0.00 4.28
N PHE A 46 -4.00 0.63 4.81
CA PHE A 46 -3.98 2.08 5.02
C PHE A 46 -4.09 2.85 3.70
N CYS A 47 -3.44 2.35 2.66
CA CYS A 47 -3.56 2.88 1.31
C CYS A 47 -5.00 2.76 0.77
N PHE A 48 -5.65 1.61 0.95
CA PHE A 48 -7.01 1.36 0.48
C PHE A 48 -8.03 2.32 1.13
N VAL A 49 -7.94 2.49 2.46
CA VAL A 49 -8.81 3.42 3.20
C VAL A 49 -8.63 4.87 2.73
N THR A 50 -7.40 5.27 2.44
CA THR A 50 -7.12 6.64 1.98
C THR A 50 -7.63 6.86 0.56
N LEU A 51 -7.54 5.86 -0.31
CA LEU A 51 -8.08 5.91 -1.69
C LEU A 51 -9.60 6.07 -1.68
N ILE A 52 -10.31 5.32 -0.82
CA ILE A 52 -11.76 5.48 -0.58
C ILE A 52 -12.08 6.91 -0.13
N ARG A 53 -11.35 7.45 0.86
CA ARG A 53 -11.58 8.83 1.33
C ARG A 53 -11.38 9.87 0.24
N VAL A 54 -10.34 9.73 -0.57
CA VAL A 54 -10.10 10.65 -1.70
C VAL A 54 -11.19 10.51 -2.75
N LEU A 55 -11.61 9.28 -3.09
CA LEU A 55 -12.67 9.04 -4.06
C LEU A 55 -13.99 9.69 -3.62
N ILE A 56 -14.37 9.53 -2.35
CA ILE A 56 -15.58 10.14 -1.78
C ILE A 56 -15.48 11.67 -1.86
N LYS A 57 -14.34 12.25 -1.47
CA LYS A 57 -14.15 13.71 -1.51
C LYS A 57 -14.23 14.26 -2.93
N HIS A 58 -13.61 13.59 -3.91
CA HIS A 58 -13.61 14.02 -5.30
C HIS A 58 -15.01 13.91 -5.96
N ASN A 59 -15.81 12.92 -5.55
CA ASN A 59 -17.19 12.76 -6.01
C ASN A 59 -18.12 13.84 -5.42
N THR A 60 -17.91 14.22 -4.16
CA THR A 60 -18.65 15.32 -3.51
C THR A 60 -18.30 16.69 -4.09
N GLU A 61 -17.04 16.94 -4.46
CA GLU A 61 -16.64 18.22 -5.10
C GLU A 61 -17.04 18.33 -6.58
N ASN A 62 -17.38 17.21 -7.24
CA ASN A 62 -17.86 17.19 -8.63
C ASN A 62 -19.40 17.19 -8.75
N LYS A 63 -20.12 17.41 -7.64
CA LYS A 63 -21.58 17.42 -7.57
C LYS A 63 -22.08 18.80 -7.19
#